data_AF-A0AAD4PAM2-F1
#
_entry.id   AF-A0AAD4PAM2-F1
#
_cell.length_a   1.000
_cell.length_b   1.000
_cell.length_c   1.000
_cell.angle_alpha   90.00
_cell.angle_beta   90.00
_cell.angle_gamma   90.00
#
_symmetry.space_group_name_H-M   'P 1'
#
loop_
_entity.id
_entity.type
_entity.pdbx_description
1 polymer ?
#
loop_
_entity_poly.entity_id
_entity_poly.type
_entity_poly.pdbx_seq_one_letter_code
_entity_poly.pdbx_strand_id
1 'polypeptide(L)'
;MFSDIVKQLKLSSKKLVLDCCTRWNATYFMLSAALEFKDVFPRYQQRDPLYTSLPSEEEWKRVQVVCSFLREFHELTKLISGSEYPTANLFLTELVQIKKFLKNETQDTFMKEMIKKMKTKFEKYWGSCNLLICIATVLDSRNKMRVIKWCAKDTMSEADGVELIVTVRETLRHLYDEYVENSKVNVGETSTIEPLREECSINVPLEQKSRHDFESYISDNDCVIKNSVLDLYLEELVVKWRKPTSFDAIMWWKMNNSKYKTLSRMACDVLSIPITTVASESTFSADGRVIDPRRTSLSVNTVQMLLCAGDWLRSHYDIKGKARLSVIFVSYTFLHFMSNMCSIFKDKEDKEGREVEEINLT
;
A
#
# COMPACT_ATOMS: atom_id res chain seq x y z
N MET A 1 42.16 4.93 -11.97
CA MET A 1 42.02 4.92 -13.44
C MET A 1 40.60 5.20 -13.91
N PHE A 2 39.61 4.32 -13.70
CA PHE A 2 38.22 4.57 -14.12
C PHE A 2 37.65 5.87 -13.52
N SER A 3 37.83 6.06 -12.21
CA SER A 3 37.45 7.27 -11.47
C SER A 3 38.06 8.56 -12.05
N ASP A 4 39.27 8.48 -12.60
CA ASP A 4 39.99 9.64 -13.12
C ASP A 4 39.43 10.06 -14.47
N ILE A 5 39.02 9.08 -15.30
CA ILE A 5 38.32 9.32 -16.56
C ILE A 5 36.94 9.93 -16.30
N VAL A 6 36.19 9.42 -15.32
CA VAL A 6 34.89 9.99 -14.89
C VAL A 6 35.04 11.47 -14.53
N LYS A 7 36.07 11.82 -13.74
CA LYS A 7 36.37 13.22 -13.38
C LYS A 7 36.74 14.07 -14.60
N GLN A 8 37.55 13.55 -15.52
CA GLN A 8 37.94 14.25 -16.74
C GLN A 8 36.74 14.56 -17.64
N LEU A 9 35.77 13.64 -17.72
CA LEU A 9 34.53 13.83 -18.48
C LEU A 9 33.47 14.67 -17.74
N LYS A 10 33.77 15.14 -16.53
CA LYS A 10 32.84 15.93 -15.69
C LYS A 10 31.49 15.24 -15.49
N LEU A 11 31.49 13.91 -15.45
CA LEU A 11 30.27 13.13 -15.22
C LEU A 11 29.88 13.17 -13.74
N SER A 12 28.59 12.88 -13.48
CA SER A 12 28.07 12.82 -12.11
C SER A 12 28.91 11.84 -11.27
N SER A 13 29.15 12.16 -9.99
CA SER A 13 30.00 11.36 -9.10
C SER A 13 29.32 10.06 -8.63
N LYS A 14 28.46 9.46 -9.45
CA LYS A 14 27.89 8.14 -9.17
C LYS A 14 28.97 7.08 -9.32
N LYS A 15 28.84 5.98 -8.59
CA LYS A 15 29.70 4.80 -8.75
C LYS A 15 28.97 3.81 -9.65
N LEU A 16 29.73 2.97 -10.37
CA LEU A 16 29.15 1.78 -10.99
C LEU A 16 28.48 0.93 -9.89
N VAL A 17 27.29 0.42 -10.21
CA VAL A 17 26.51 -0.44 -9.32
C VAL A 17 26.56 -1.84 -9.88
N LEU A 18 26.87 -2.83 -9.04
CA LEU A 18 26.83 -4.23 -9.44
C LEU A 18 25.40 -4.75 -9.39
N ASP A 19 25.06 -5.62 -10.34
CA ASP A 19 23.83 -6.39 -10.27
C ASP A 19 23.80 -7.27 -9.02
N CYS A 20 22.60 -7.55 -8.53
CA CYS A 20 22.39 -8.32 -7.32
C CYS A 20 21.06 -9.07 -7.44
N CYS A 21 21.14 -10.39 -7.58
CA CYS A 21 19.97 -11.24 -7.82
C CYS A 21 18.91 -11.21 -6.69
N THR A 22 19.31 -10.81 -5.48
CA THR A 22 18.40 -10.67 -4.32
C THR A 22 17.79 -9.27 -4.21
N ARG A 23 18.21 -8.31 -5.04
CA ARG A 23 17.68 -6.94 -5.05
C ARG A 23 16.98 -6.67 -6.38
N TRP A 24 15.66 -6.72 -6.36
CA TRP A 24 14.77 -6.50 -7.50
C TRP A 24 15.10 -5.34 -8.47
N ASN A 25 15.64 -4.20 -8.00
CA ASN A 25 16.01 -3.05 -8.85
C ASN A 25 17.49 -3.00 -9.24
N ALA A 26 18.32 -3.94 -8.77
CA ALA A 26 19.77 -3.85 -8.94
C ALA A 26 20.19 -3.83 -10.42
N THR A 27 19.54 -4.65 -11.26
CA THR A 27 19.79 -4.68 -12.69
C THR A 27 19.49 -3.34 -13.34
N TYR A 28 18.34 -2.71 -13.03
CA TYR A 28 18.00 -1.38 -13.54
C TYR A 28 19.05 -0.33 -13.12
N PHE A 29 19.44 -0.31 -11.84
CA PHE A 29 20.45 0.64 -11.36
C PHE A 29 21.82 0.41 -12.00
N MET A 30 22.22 -0.84 -12.19
CA MET A 30 23.45 -1.19 -12.90
C MET A 30 23.42 -0.65 -14.33
N LEU A 31 22.37 -0.96 -15.10
CA LEU A 31 22.27 -0.55 -16.50
C LEU A 31 22.15 0.97 -16.64
N SER A 32 21.38 1.63 -15.78
CA SER A 32 21.27 3.09 -15.77
C SER A 32 22.61 3.75 -15.45
N ALA A 33 23.38 3.22 -14.49
CA ALA A 33 24.71 3.73 -14.17
C ALA A 33 25.71 3.44 -15.31
N ALA A 34 25.66 2.26 -15.92
CA ALA A 34 26.52 1.90 -17.04
C ALA A 34 26.29 2.83 -18.25
N LEU A 35 25.03 3.18 -18.54
CA LEU A 35 24.68 4.14 -19.59
C LEU A 35 25.23 5.54 -19.32
N GLU A 36 25.21 6.02 -18.06
CA GLU A 36 25.84 7.29 -17.70
C GLU A 36 27.36 7.28 -17.93
N PHE A 37 27.99 6.11 -17.87
CA PHE A 37 29.43 5.93 -18.09
C PHE A 37 29.79 5.35 -19.46
N LYS A 38 28.87 5.32 -20.44
CA LYS A 38 29.12 4.73 -21.77
C LYS A 38 30.45 5.20 -22.38
N ASP A 39 30.72 6.50 -22.33
CA ASP A 39 31.92 7.12 -22.91
C ASP A 39 33.21 6.92 -22.08
N VAL A 40 33.09 6.38 -20.87
CA VAL A 40 34.24 6.06 -19.99
C VAL A 40 34.89 4.76 -20.43
N PHE A 41 34.12 3.75 -20.83
CA PHE A 41 34.64 2.41 -21.12
C PHE A 41 35.67 2.37 -22.26
N PRO A 42 35.47 3.05 -23.41
CA PRO A 42 36.49 3.08 -24.47
C PRO A 42 37.79 3.76 -24.02
N ARG A 43 37.69 4.83 -23.24
CA ARG A 43 38.86 5.54 -22.67
C ARG A 43 39.56 4.71 -21.60
N TYR A 44 38.82 3.87 -20.89
CA TYR A 44 39.37 2.92 -19.93
C TYR A 44 40.19 1.86 -20.66
N GLN A 45 39.65 1.28 -21.75
CA GLN A 45 40.37 0.31 -22.59
C GLN A 45 41.69 0.89 -23.16
N GLN A 46 41.69 2.16 -23.56
CA GLN A 46 42.92 2.82 -24.04
C GLN A 46 44.02 2.88 -22.98
N ARG A 47 43.66 2.92 -21.68
CA ARG A 47 44.62 2.97 -20.57
C ARG A 47 44.91 1.59 -19.97
N ASP A 48 44.00 0.63 -20.18
CA ASP A 48 44.10 -0.75 -19.72
C ASP A 48 43.94 -1.71 -20.89
N PRO A 49 45.03 -2.07 -21.58
CA PRO A 49 44.97 -3.01 -22.70
C PRO A 49 44.47 -4.41 -22.30
N LEU A 50 44.47 -4.77 -21.01
CA LEU A 50 43.95 -6.05 -20.51
C LEU A 50 42.41 -6.06 -20.45
N TYR A 51 41.76 -4.90 -20.57
CA TYR A 51 40.30 -4.82 -20.60
C TYR A 51 39.74 -5.21 -21.98
N THR A 52 39.29 -6.47 -22.08
CA THR A 52 38.78 -7.06 -23.33
C THR A 52 37.25 -7.07 -23.44
N SER A 53 36.53 -6.66 -22.39
CA SER A 53 35.06 -6.77 -22.28
C SER A 53 34.33 -5.46 -22.60
N LEU A 54 34.80 -4.68 -23.58
CA LEU A 54 34.15 -3.45 -24.01
C LEU A 54 32.85 -3.78 -24.78
N PRO A 55 31.67 -3.30 -24.34
CA PRO A 55 30.44 -3.55 -25.08
C PRO A 55 30.45 -2.85 -26.45
N SER A 56 29.96 -3.55 -27.46
CA SER A 56 29.73 -3.02 -28.81
C SER A 56 28.61 -1.98 -28.84
N GLU A 57 28.55 -1.17 -29.90
CA GLU A 57 27.45 -0.21 -30.09
C GLU A 57 26.07 -0.88 -30.14
N GLU A 58 25.99 -2.10 -30.68
CA GLU A 58 24.74 -2.85 -30.72
C GLU A 58 24.33 -3.36 -29.33
N GLU A 59 25.28 -3.78 -28.49
CA GLU A 59 25.01 -4.13 -27.10
C GLU A 59 24.58 -2.91 -26.29
N TRP A 60 25.18 -1.74 -26.52
CA TRP A 60 24.73 -0.50 -25.87
C TRP A 60 23.30 -0.12 -26.23
N LYS A 61 22.89 -0.30 -27.49
CA LYS A 61 21.48 -0.11 -27.89
C LYS A 61 20.57 -1.08 -27.14
N ARG A 62 20.93 -2.36 -27.05
CA ARG A 62 20.15 -3.35 -26.27
C ARG A 62 20.05 -2.96 -24.80
N VAL A 63 21.15 -2.53 -24.18
CA VAL A 63 21.16 -2.02 -22.80
C VAL A 63 20.19 -0.85 -22.64
N GLN A 64 20.17 0.09 -23.59
CA GLN A 64 19.26 1.23 -23.55
C GLN A 64 17.79 0.80 -23.63
N VAL A 65 17.45 -0.18 -24.49
CA VAL A 65 16.10 -0.73 -24.60
C VAL A 65 15.68 -1.42 -23.29
N VAL A 66 16.52 -2.31 -22.74
CA VAL A 66 16.23 -3.01 -21.47
C VAL A 66 16.12 -2.03 -20.32
N CYS A 67 17.04 -1.07 -20.21
CA CYS A 67 17.01 -0.07 -19.14
C CYS A 67 15.75 0.79 -19.19
N SER A 68 15.28 1.14 -20.39
CA SER A 68 14.04 1.91 -20.57
C SER A 68 12.82 1.08 -20.16
N PHE A 69 12.78 -0.20 -20.53
CA PHE A 69 11.71 -1.11 -20.13
C PHE A 69 11.65 -1.33 -18.61
N LEU A 70 12.81 -1.56 -17.97
CA LEU A 70 12.89 -1.74 -16.52
C LEU A 70 12.58 -0.47 -15.71
N ARG A 71 12.69 0.71 -16.33
CA ARG A 71 12.36 1.99 -15.69
C ARG A 71 10.92 2.03 -15.22
N GLU A 72 9.99 1.50 -16.00
CA GLU A 72 8.57 1.47 -15.65
C GLU A 72 8.35 0.70 -14.35
N PHE A 73 8.96 -0.49 -14.22
CA PHE A 73 8.92 -1.26 -12.98
C PHE A 73 9.61 -0.55 -11.81
N HIS A 74 10.70 0.18 -12.08
CA HIS A 74 11.43 0.93 -11.07
C HIS A 74 10.60 2.07 -10.46
N GLU A 75 9.94 2.89 -11.28
CA GLU A 75 9.13 4.01 -10.78
C GLU A 75 7.93 3.50 -9.96
N LEU A 76 7.28 2.42 -10.41
CA LEU A 76 6.19 1.79 -9.68
C LEU A 76 6.66 1.22 -8.34
N THR A 77 7.78 0.50 -8.37
CA THR A 77 8.45 -0.01 -7.18
C THR A 77 8.73 1.10 -6.18
N LYS A 78 9.30 2.22 -6.64
CA LYS A 78 9.62 3.37 -5.81
C LYS A 78 8.36 3.98 -5.18
N LEU A 79 7.24 4.02 -5.91
CA LEU A 79 5.95 4.46 -5.38
C LEU A 79 5.43 3.53 -4.27
N ILE A 80 5.47 2.22 -4.46
CA ILE A 80 4.90 1.26 -3.49
C ILE A 80 5.84 0.94 -2.32
N SER A 81 7.12 1.32 -2.44
CA SER A 81 8.13 1.20 -1.39
C SER A 81 8.15 2.41 -0.44
N GLY A 82 7.25 3.37 -0.64
CA GLY A 82 7.11 4.53 0.23
C GLY A 82 6.72 4.14 1.66
N SER A 83 7.21 4.87 2.65
CA SER A 83 6.89 4.67 4.07
C SER A 83 6.22 5.88 4.72
N GLU A 84 6.08 6.98 3.98
CA GLU A 84 5.55 8.27 4.47
C GLU A 84 4.10 8.53 4.04
N TYR A 85 3.50 7.59 3.32
CA TYR A 85 2.12 7.65 2.86
C TYR A 85 1.53 6.24 2.75
N PRO A 86 0.20 6.10 2.79
CA PRO A 86 -0.49 4.84 2.53
C PRO A 86 -0.13 4.28 1.15
N THR A 87 0.35 3.03 1.12
CA THR A 87 0.76 2.36 -0.13
C THR A 87 -0.26 1.33 -0.59
N ALA A 88 -1.02 0.73 0.33
CA ALA A 88 -1.97 -0.34 0.03
C ALA A 88 -3.08 0.11 -0.95
N ASN A 89 -3.60 1.32 -0.79
CA ASN A 89 -4.63 1.90 -1.67
C ASN A 89 -4.15 2.27 -3.07
N LEU A 90 -2.83 2.40 -3.27
CA LEU A 90 -2.24 2.77 -4.56
C LEU A 90 -1.89 1.54 -5.39
N PHE A 91 -1.75 0.38 -4.76
CA PHE A 91 -1.11 -0.76 -5.42
C PHE A 91 -1.95 -1.38 -6.54
N LEU A 92 -3.28 -1.45 -6.39
CA LEU A 92 -4.14 -2.07 -7.41
C LEU A 92 -4.01 -1.35 -8.77
N THR A 93 -4.05 -0.02 -8.76
CA THR A 93 -3.97 0.78 -10.00
C THR A 93 -2.61 0.60 -10.67
N GLU A 94 -1.54 0.51 -9.89
CA GLU A 94 -0.20 0.25 -10.41
C GLU A 94 -0.06 -1.15 -11.00
N LEU A 95 -0.61 -2.18 -10.34
CA LEU A 95 -0.54 -3.54 -10.88
C LEU A 95 -1.32 -3.67 -12.20
N VAL A 96 -2.48 -3.02 -12.32
CA VAL A 96 -3.23 -2.98 -13.59
C VAL A 96 -2.40 -2.32 -14.69
N GLN A 97 -1.69 -1.23 -14.38
CA GLN A 97 -0.78 -0.58 -15.34
C GLN A 97 0.35 -1.53 -15.78
N ILE A 98 0.96 -2.28 -14.87
CA ILE A 98 1.97 -3.31 -15.21
C ILE A 98 1.38 -4.37 -16.13
N LYS A 99 0.18 -4.87 -15.80
CA LYS A 99 -0.50 -5.89 -16.62
C LYS A 99 -0.72 -5.39 -18.04
N LYS A 100 -1.14 -4.13 -18.21
CA LYS A 100 -1.27 -3.47 -19.52
C LYS A 100 0.08 -3.36 -20.23
N PHE A 101 1.09 -2.85 -19.52
CA PHE A 101 2.44 -2.69 -20.05
C PHE A 101 3.01 -4.01 -20.57
N LEU A 102 2.82 -5.10 -19.84
CA LEU A 102 3.25 -6.46 -20.23
C LEU A 102 2.39 -7.10 -21.32
N LYS A 103 1.15 -6.63 -21.53
CA LYS A 103 0.29 -7.07 -22.63
C LYS A 103 0.65 -6.41 -23.97
N ASN A 104 1.28 -5.25 -23.95
CA ASN A 104 1.67 -4.55 -25.18
C ASN A 104 2.66 -5.38 -25.99
N GLU A 105 2.33 -5.60 -27.27
CA GLU A 105 3.22 -6.31 -28.18
C GLU A 105 4.43 -5.43 -28.54
N THR A 106 5.62 -6.02 -28.47
CA THR A 106 6.86 -5.38 -28.95
C THR A 106 7.26 -5.95 -30.30
N GLN A 107 7.76 -5.10 -31.19
CA GLN A 107 8.38 -5.54 -32.44
C GLN A 107 9.81 -6.06 -32.24
N ASP A 108 10.43 -5.70 -31.11
CA ASP A 108 11.80 -6.09 -30.77
C ASP A 108 11.85 -7.58 -30.39
N THR A 109 12.47 -8.40 -31.25
CA THR A 109 12.61 -9.85 -31.06
C THR A 109 13.44 -10.23 -29.85
N PHE A 110 14.41 -9.40 -29.46
CA PHE A 110 15.21 -9.61 -28.26
C PHE A 110 14.37 -9.41 -26.99
N MET A 111 13.49 -8.40 -26.98
CA MET A 111 12.60 -8.13 -25.85
C MET A 111 11.44 -9.14 -25.74
N LYS A 112 10.96 -9.71 -26.87
CA LYS A 112 9.81 -10.64 -26.89
C LYS A 112 9.94 -11.77 -25.87
N GLU A 113 11.06 -12.48 -25.86
CA GLU A 113 11.26 -13.62 -24.94
C GLU A 113 11.37 -13.17 -23.47
N MET A 114 11.98 -12.01 -23.20
CA MET A 114 12.07 -11.46 -21.85
C MET A 114 10.70 -11.05 -21.32
N ILE A 115 9.92 -10.29 -22.12
CA ILE A 115 8.57 -9.87 -21.77
C ILE A 115 7.67 -11.08 -21.56
N LYS A 116 7.78 -12.11 -22.40
CA LYS A 116 7.03 -13.37 -22.24
C LYS A 116 7.29 -14.01 -20.88
N LYS A 117 8.56 -14.16 -20.47
CA LYS A 117 8.93 -14.71 -19.15
C LYS A 117 8.41 -13.85 -18.00
N MET A 118 8.51 -12.52 -18.12
CA MET A 118 8.00 -11.58 -17.11
C MET A 118 6.47 -11.64 -17.00
N LYS A 119 5.76 -11.74 -18.12
CA LYS A 119 4.31 -11.91 -18.18
C LYS A 119 3.87 -13.21 -17.52
N THR A 120 4.53 -14.34 -17.83
CA THR A 120 4.25 -15.62 -17.15
C THR A 120 4.43 -15.51 -15.64
N LYS A 121 5.51 -14.85 -15.19
CA LYS A 121 5.77 -14.64 -13.76
C LYS A 121 4.73 -13.71 -13.14
N PHE A 122 4.33 -12.64 -13.83
CA PHE A 122 3.30 -11.72 -13.37
C PHE A 122 1.95 -12.42 -13.21
N GLU A 123 1.47 -13.15 -14.22
CA GLU A 123 0.18 -13.84 -14.18
C GLU A 123 0.12 -14.90 -13.05
N LYS A 124 1.25 -15.57 -12.76
CA LYS A 124 1.36 -16.50 -11.62
C LYS A 124 0.99 -15.85 -10.28
N TYR A 125 1.36 -14.59 -10.07
CA TYR A 125 1.08 -13.87 -8.82
C TYR A 125 -0.18 -13.00 -8.90
N TRP A 126 -0.58 -12.59 -10.11
CA TRP A 126 -1.77 -11.77 -10.36
C TRP A 126 -3.08 -12.49 -10.04
N GLY A 127 -3.19 -13.79 -10.37
CA GLY A 127 -4.40 -14.60 -10.12
C GLY A 127 -4.79 -14.71 -8.64
N SER A 128 -3.90 -14.29 -7.73
CA SER A 128 -4.11 -14.26 -6.29
C SER A 128 -4.30 -12.83 -5.76
N CYS A 129 -4.91 -11.93 -6.55
CA CYS A 129 -5.17 -10.53 -6.17
C CYS A 129 -5.63 -10.44 -4.71
N ASN A 130 -4.77 -9.93 -3.83
CA ASN A 130 -5.03 -9.95 -2.41
C ASN A 130 -6.23 -9.04 -2.11
N LEU A 131 -7.29 -9.61 -1.55
CA LEU A 131 -8.52 -8.91 -1.22
C LEU A 131 -8.27 -7.68 -0.32
N LEU A 132 -7.22 -7.71 0.51
CA LEU A 132 -6.76 -6.55 1.27
C LEU A 132 -6.42 -5.35 0.38
N ILE A 133 -5.76 -5.57 -0.77
CA ILE A 133 -5.43 -4.51 -1.72
C ILE A 133 -6.72 -3.89 -2.29
N CYS A 134 -7.71 -4.73 -2.61
CA CYS A 134 -9.00 -4.27 -3.10
C CYS A 134 -9.74 -3.46 -2.04
N ILE A 135 -9.78 -3.93 -0.78
CA ILE A 135 -10.39 -3.23 0.35
C ILE A 135 -9.69 -1.88 0.57
N ALA A 136 -8.36 -1.85 0.66
CA ALA A 136 -7.59 -0.63 0.80
C ALA A 136 -7.86 0.36 -0.34
N THR A 137 -7.97 -0.15 -1.57
CA THR A 137 -8.33 0.67 -2.75
C THR A 137 -9.73 1.26 -2.61
N VAL A 138 -10.72 0.51 -2.12
CA VAL A 138 -12.09 1.00 -1.91
C VAL A 138 -12.15 2.05 -0.79
N LEU A 139 -11.31 1.93 0.24
CA LEU A 139 -11.21 2.90 1.33
C LEU A 139 -10.48 4.19 0.93
N ASP A 140 -9.91 4.27 -0.27
CA ASP A 140 -9.53 5.56 -0.85
C ASP A 140 -10.77 6.25 -1.44
N SER A 141 -11.16 7.37 -0.84
CA SER A 141 -12.33 8.17 -1.24
C SER A 141 -12.31 8.64 -2.71
N ARG A 142 -11.16 8.63 -3.39
CA ARG A 142 -11.02 8.93 -4.82
C ARG A 142 -11.37 7.74 -5.71
N ASN A 143 -11.27 6.53 -5.17
CA ASN A 143 -11.38 5.28 -5.90
C ASN A 143 -12.74 4.62 -5.67
N LYS A 144 -13.04 4.27 -4.41
CA LYS A 144 -14.22 3.49 -4.01
C LYS A 144 -14.40 2.22 -4.87
N MET A 145 -15.62 1.70 -4.98
CA MET A 145 -15.94 0.56 -5.86
C MET A 145 -15.73 0.85 -7.35
N ARG A 146 -15.52 2.12 -7.76
CA ARG A 146 -15.36 2.46 -9.18
C ARG A 146 -14.08 1.88 -9.75
N VAL A 147 -12.98 1.89 -8.99
CA VAL A 147 -11.70 1.33 -9.44
C VAL A 147 -11.76 -0.19 -9.51
N ILE A 148 -12.47 -0.85 -8.59
CA ILE A 148 -12.68 -2.31 -8.64
C ILE A 148 -13.44 -2.69 -9.92
N LYS A 149 -14.54 -1.98 -10.23
CA LYS A 149 -15.31 -2.20 -11.46
C LYS A 149 -14.48 -1.94 -12.72
N TRP A 150 -13.66 -0.90 -12.72
CA TRP A 150 -12.76 -0.61 -13.82
C TRP A 150 -11.69 -1.70 -14.00
N CYS A 151 -11.07 -2.15 -12.91
CA CYS A 151 -10.08 -3.23 -12.90
C CYS A 151 -10.68 -4.52 -13.44
N ALA A 152 -11.84 -4.93 -12.92
CA ALA A 152 -12.58 -6.10 -13.36
C ALA A 152 -12.83 -6.08 -14.88
N LYS A 153 -13.40 -4.99 -15.39
CA LYS A 153 -13.69 -4.82 -16.82
C LYS A 153 -12.45 -4.91 -17.71
N ASP A 154 -11.33 -4.38 -17.24
CA ASP A 154 -10.14 -4.17 -18.07
C ASP A 154 -9.18 -5.38 -18.04
N THR A 155 -9.18 -6.16 -16.96
CA THR A 155 -8.15 -7.16 -16.72
C THR A 155 -8.63 -8.60 -16.67
N MET A 156 -9.94 -8.83 -16.51
CA MET A 156 -10.54 -10.14 -16.22
C MET A 156 -11.67 -10.48 -17.20
N SER A 157 -12.15 -11.72 -17.16
CA SER A 157 -13.39 -12.08 -17.87
C SER A 157 -14.60 -11.45 -17.18
N GLU A 158 -15.75 -11.43 -17.86
CA GLU A 158 -16.97 -10.88 -17.28
C GLU A 158 -17.41 -11.63 -16.02
N ALA A 159 -17.31 -12.97 -16.02
CA ALA A 159 -17.65 -13.81 -14.88
C ALA A 159 -16.74 -13.52 -13.67
N ASP A 160 -15.42 -13.62 -13.83
CA ASP A 160 -14.47 -13.38 -12.75
C ASP A 160 -14.54 -11.93 -12.23
N GLY A 161 -14.87 -10.99 -13.13
CA GLY A 161 -15.04 -9.58 -12.79
C GLY A 161 -16.25 -9.35 -11.88
N VAL A 162 -17.38 -10.00 -12.16
CA VAL A 162 -18.58 -9.95 -11.31
C VAL A 162 -18.29 -10.57 -9.94
N GLU A 163 -17.66 -11.75 -9.93
CA GLU A 163 -17.28 -12.46 -8.71
C GLU A 163 -16.36 -11.61 -7.81
N LEU A 164 -15.34 -10.96 -8.39
CA LEU A 164 -14.47 -10.05 -7.65
C LEU A 164 -15.25 -8.89 -7.03
N ILE A 165 -16.15 -8.25 -7.78
CA ILE A 165 -16.94 -7.11 -7.29
C ILE A 165 -17.83 -7.51 -6.11
N VAL A 166 -18.46 -8.68 -6.20
CA VAL A 166 -19.30 -9.24 -5.12
C VAL A 166 -18.44 -9.55 -3.91
N THR A 167 -17.35 -10.31 -4.08
CA THR A 167 -16.43 -10.69 -3.01
C THR A 167 -15.85 -9.50 -2.28
N VAL A 168 -15.44 -8.44 -3.00
CA VAL A 168 -14.93 -7.20 -2.38
C VAL A 168 -15.99 -6.50 -1.57
N ARG A 169 -17.23 -6.42 -2.08
CA ARG A 169 -18.34 -5.77 -1.38
C ARG A 169 -18.71 -6.52 -0.10
N GLU A 170 -18.86 -7.83 -0.17
CA GLU A 170 -19.22 -8.67 0.97
C GLU A 170 -18.15 -8.62 2.05
N THR A 171 -16.88 -8.77 1.67
CA THR A 171 -15.77 -8.74 2.63
C THR A 171 -15.65 -7.38 3.30
N LEU A 172 -15.81 -6.30 2.54
CA LEU A 172 -15.83 -4.95 3.10
C LEU A 172 -16.96 -4.77 4.12
N ARG A 173 -18.13 -5.37 3.86
CA ARG A 173 -19.29 -5.33 4.76
C ARG A 173 -19.05 -6.15 6.02
N HIS A 174 -18.59 -7.39 5.90
CA HIS A 174 -18.24 -8.24 7.05
C HIS A 174 -17.17 -7.57 7.93
N LEU A 175 -16.12 -7.03 7.32
CA LEU A 175 -15.08 -6.30 8.06
C LEU A 175 -15.66 -5.09 8.79
N TYR A 176 -16.54 -4.33 8.14
CA TYR A 176 -17.19 -3.19 8.77
C TYR A 176 -18.08 -3.61 9.95
N ASP A 177 -18.84 -4.68 9.80
CA ASP A 177 -19.73 -5.21 10.84
C ASP A 177 -18.94 -5.64 12.09
N GLU A 178 -17.78 -6.29 11.92
CA GLU A 178 -16.87 -6.59 13.04
C GLU A 178 -16.40 -5.33 13.78
N TYR A 179 -16.08 -4.25 13.06
CA TYR A 179 -15.69 -3.00 13.69
C TYR A 179 -16.86 -2.34 14.43
N VAL A 180 -18.08 -2.46 13.91
CA VAL A 180 -19.29 -1.99 14.60
C VAL A 180 -19.50 -2.77 15.89
N GLU A 181 -19.37 -4.09 15.87
CA GLU A 181 -19.50 -4.95 17.06
C GLU A 181 -18.43 -4.62 18.11
N ASN A 182 -17.17 -4.54 17.70
CA ASN A 182 -16.05 -4.18 18.59
C ASN A 182 -16.20 -2.77 19.18
N SER A 183 -16.84 -1.85 18.46
CA SER A 183 -17.11 -0.50 18.99
C SER A 183 -18.16 -0.48 20.10
N LYS A 184 -19.10 -1.44 20.11
CA LYS A 184 -20.14 -1.56 21.16
C LYS A 184 -19.57 -2.17 22.45
N VAL A 185 -18.68 -3.16 22.33
CA VAL A 185 -18.04 -3.82 23.49
C VAL A 185 -17.17 -2.84 24.28
N ASN A 186 -16.43 -1.95 23.59
CA ASN A 186 -15.57 -0.94 24.24
C ASN A 186 -16.34 0.16 24.99
N VAL A 187 -17.66 0.30 24.79
CA VAL A 187 -18.51 1.23 25.57
C VAL A 187 -19.03 0.56 26.86
N GLY A 188 -18.97 -0.77 26.96
CA GLY A 188 -19.47 -1.53 28.11
C GLY A 188 -18.52 -1.60 29.33
N GLU A 189 -17.25 -1.19 29.21
CA GLU A 189 -16.26 -1.33 30.28
C GLU A 189 -15.76 -0.01 30.89
N THR A 190 -16.39 1.13 30.58
CA THR A 190 -16.12 2.38 31.31
C THR A 190 -17.41 2.96 31.87
N SER A 191 -17.50 2.91 33.20
CA SER A 191 -18.47 3.54 34.08
C SER A 191 -19.92 3.03 34.02
N THR A 192 -20.27 2.22 35.03
CA THR A 192 -21.56 2.31 35.72
C THR A 192 -21.80 3.77 36.11
N ILE A 193 -22.55 4.50 35.29
CA ILE A 193 -23.29 5.67 35.73
C ILE A 193 -24.74 5.21 35.82
N GLU A 194 -25.18 4.95 37.05
CA GLU A 194 -26.60 4.91 37.38
C GLU A 194 -27.28 6.17 36.80
N PRO A 195 -28.49 6.07 36.23
CA PRO A 195 -29.22 7.26 35.85
C PRO A 195 -29.62 8.00 37.13
N LEU A 196 -28.82 8.99 37.52
CA LEU A 196 -29.24 10.02 38.46
C LEU A 196 -30.41 10.76 37.82
N ARG A 197 -31.63 10.39 38.23
CA ARG A 197 -32.81 11.24 38.11
C ARG A 197 -32.56 12.49 38.96
N GLU A 198 -32.00 13.51 38.36
CA GLU A 198 -32.16 14.87 38.87
C GLU A 198 -33.51 15.39 38.39
N GLU A 199 -34.50 15.34 39.27
CA GLU A 199 -35.66 16.22 39.19
C GLU A 199 -35.19 17.66 39.41
N CYS A 200 -34.82 18.34 38.33
CA CYS A 200 -34.70 19.79 38.34
C CYS A 200 -35.84 20.40 37.52
N SER A 201 -36.90 20.79 38.23
CA SER A 201 -37.95 21.65 37.72
C SER A 201 -37.37 23.05 37.50
N ILE A 202 -36.89 23.31 36.28
CA ILE A 202 -36.52 24.66 35.84
C ILE A 202 -37.29 24.95 34.56
N ASN A 203 -38.08 26.03 34.59
CA ASN A 203 -38.88 26.52 33.47
C ASN A 203 -37.99 26.76 32.25
N VAL A 204 -38.04 25.84 31.29
CA VAL A 204 -37.36 25.96 29.99
C VAL A 204 -38.09 27.02 29.15
N PRO A 205 -37.40 28.06 28.62
CA PRO A 205 -37.99 29.06 27.74
C PRO A 205 -38.65 28.42 26.51
N LEU A 206 -39.79 28.97 26.07
CA LEU A 206 -40.65 28.45 25.00
C LEU A 206 -39.91 28.13 23.69
N GLU A 207 -38.81 28.83 23.40
CA GLU A 207 -37.95 28.62 22.22
C GLU A 207 -37.19 27.28 22.23
N GLN A 208 -36.80 26.76 23.40
CA GLN A 208 -36.09 25.47 23.50
C GLN A 208 -37.03 24.26 23.39
N LYS A 209 -38.30 24.41 23.80
CA LYS A 209 -39.32 23.36 23.68
C LYS A 209 -39.70 23.11 22.21
N SER A 210 -39.82 24.18 21.42
CA SER A 210 -40.05 24.08 19.96
C SER A 210 -38.88 23.42 19.22
N ARG A 211 -37.64 23.59 19.68
CA ARG A 211 -36.47 22.90 19.11
C ARG A 211 -36.48 21.41 19.44
N HIS A 212 -36.89 21.04 20.64
CA HIS A 212 -36.92 19.64 21.07
C HIS A 212 -38.02 18.84 20.36
N ASP A 213 -39.18 19.44 20.11
CA ASP A 213 -40.27 18.83 19.33
C ASP A 213 -39.87 18.70 17.85
N PHE A 214 -39.17 19.70 17.30
CA PHE A 214 -38.64 19.66 15.93
C PHE A 214 -37.50 18.64 15.78
N GLU A 215 -36.56 18.57 16.73
CA GLU A 215 -35.48 17.56 16.76
C GLU A 215 -36.03 16.15 16.95
N SER A 216 -37.06 15.97 17.78
CA SER A 216 -37.79 14.69 17.92
C SER A 216 -38.46 14.29 16.62
N TYR A 217 -39.14 15.21 15.94
CA TYR A 217 -39.79 14.95 14.65
C TYR A 217 -38.78 14.59 13.54
N ILE A 218 -37.64 15.28 13.48
CA ILE A 218 -36.54 14.93 12.55
C ILE A 218 -36.00 13.53 12.87
N SER A 219 -35.71 13.25 14.14
CA SER A 219 -35.22 11.93 14.59
C SER A 219 -36.20 10.79 14.30
N ASP A 220 -37.50 11.03 14.47
CA ASP A 220 -38.56 10.05 14.20
C ASP A 220 -38.81 9.85 12.70
N ASN A 221 -38.48 10.82 11.84
CA ASN A 221 -38.60 10.69 10.38
C ASN A 221 -37.31 10.18 9.70
N ASP A 222 -36.13 10.42 10.30
CA ASP A 222 -34.84 9.91 9.80
C ASP A 222 -34.65 8.40 10.02
N CYS A 223 -35.52 7.76 10.82
CA CYS A 223 -35.50 6.31 11.04
C CYS A 223 -35.81 5.46 9.77
N VAL A 224 -36.15 6.11 8.66
CA VAL A 224 -36.50 5.47 7.38
C VAL A 224 -35.26 5.17 6.51
N ILE A 225 -34.10 5.80 6.73
CA ILE A 225 -32.89 5.52 5.94
C ILE A 225 -32.02 4.46 6.66
N LYS A 226 -32.32 3.18 6.42
CA LYS A 226 -31.53 2.03 6.88
C LYS A 226 -30.26 1.77 6.05
N ASN A 227 -29.68 2.79 5.43
CA ASN A 227 -28.39 2.59 4.75
C ASN A 227 -27.30 2.56 5.82
N SER A 228 -26.49 1.50 5.85
CA SER A 228 -25.34 1.47 6.75
C SER A 228 -24.42 2.65 6.41
N VAL A 229 -23.66 3.16 7.38
CA VAL A 229 -22.66 4.24 7.13
C VAL A 229 -21.68 3.85 6.01
N LEU A 230 -21.40 2.55 5.88
CA LEU A 230 -20.64 1.99 4.76
C LEU A 230 -21.37 2.20 3.42
N ASP A 231 -22.66 1.85 3.32
CA ASP A 231 -23.44 2.03 2.10
C ASP A 231 -23.49 3.51 1.67
N LEU A 232 -23.69 4.43 2.62
CA LEU A 232 -23.61 5.88 2.36
C LEU A 232 -22.26 6.28 1.76
N TYR A 233 -21.15 5.81 2.33
CA TYR A 233 -19.81 6.07 1.79
C TYR A 233 -19.66 5.51 0.35
N LEU A 234 -20.17 4.30 0.09
CA LEU A 234 -20.03 3.65 -1.22
C LEU A 234 -20.89 4.31 -2.31
N GLU A 235 -22.05 4.85 -1.95
CA GLU A 235 -22.98 5.53 -2.87
C GLU A 235 -22.53 6.96 -3.21
N GLU A 236 -21.85 7.62 -2.28
CA GLU A 236 -21.36 8.97 -2.51
C GLU A 236 -20.36 9.07 -3.68
N LEU A 237 -20.36 10.23 -4.33
CA LEU A 237 -19.41 10.53 -5.39
C LEU A 237 -17.96 10.40 -4.92
N VAL A 238 -17.08 10.01 -5.84
CA VAL A 238 -15.64 9.99 -5.58
C VAL A 238 -15.11 11.40 -5.40
N VAL A 239 -14.15 11.55 -4.50
CA VAL A 239 -13.53 12.84 -4.21
C VAL A 239 -12.67 13.27 -5.39
N LYS A 240 -12.95 14.46 -5.93
CA LYS A 240 -12.09 15.12 -6.92
C LYS A 240 -11.09 16.00 -6.19
N TRP A 241 -9.80 15.69 -6.31
CA TRP A 241 -8.75 16.48 -5.67
C TRP A 241 -7.97 17.31 -6.69
N ARG A 242 -7.72 18.59 -6.39
CA ARG A 242 -7.10 19.55 -7.33
C ARG A 242 -5.69 19.14 -7.81
N LYS A 243 -4.94 18.41 -6.97
CA LYS A 243 -3.60 17.88 -7.29
C LYS A 243 -3.49 16.42 -6.84
N PRO A 244 -3.81 15.43 -7.69
CA PRO A 244 -3.89 14.02 -7.30
C PRO A 244 -2.68 13.46 -6.54
N THR A 245 -1.47 13.98 -6.81
CA THR A 245 -0.20 13.59 -6.19
C THR A 245 -0.01 14.06 -4.73
N SER A 246 -0.91 14.91 -4.23
CA SER A 246 -0.84 15.48 -2.86
C SER A 246 -1.95 15.02 -1.93
N PHE A 247 -2.79 14.09 -2.40
CA PHE A 247 -3.90 13.59 -1.59
C PHE A 247 -3.41 12.61 -0.53
N ASP A 248 -3.73 12.90 0.73
CA ASP A 248 -3.48 12.03 1.87
C ASP A 248 -4.79 11.34 2.27
N ALA A 249 -4.87 10.03 2.04
CA ALA A 249 -6.04 9.24 2.35
C ALA A 249 -6.33 9.15 3.85
N ILE A 250 -5.29 9.04 4.69
CA ILE A 250 -5.46 8.98 6.15
C ILE A 250 -5.96 10.34 6.67
N MET A 251 -5.38 11.43 6.17
CA MET A 251 -5.82 12.77 6.57
C MET A 251 -7.27 13.04 6.15
N TRP A 252 -7.70 12.54 4.98
CA TRP A 252 -9.09 12.62 4.56
C TRP A 252 -10.03 11.90 5.53
N TRP A 253 -9.69 10.68 5.97
CA TRP A 253 -10.47 9.95 6.97
C TRP A 253 -10.50 10.67 8.32
N LYS A 254 -9.38 11.28 8.74
CA LYS A 254 -9.32 12.10 9.95
C LYS A 254 -10.26 13.31 9.89
N MET A 255 -10.32 14.00 8.75
CA MET A 255 -11.21 15.14 8.55
C MET A 255 -12.69 14.76 8.51
N ASN A 256 -13.03 13.55 8.04
CA ASN A 256 -14.41 13.08 7.93
C ASN A 256 -14.82 12.13 9.06
N ASN A 257 -14.05 12.09 10.15
CA ASN A 257 -14.27 11.15 11.26
C ASN A 257 -15.63 11.33 11.95
N SER A 258 -16.11 12.58 12.08
CA SER A 258 -17.42 12.85 12.66
C SER A 258 -18.57 12.20 11.89
N LYS A 259 -18.45 12.14 10.57
CA LYS A 259 -19.44 11.54 9.66
C LYS A 259 -19.28 10.01 9.56
N TYR A 260 -18.05 9.52 9.57
CA TYR A 260 -17.74 8.11 9.32
C TYR A 260 -16.98 7.49 10.49
N LYS A 261 -17.42 7.64 11.73
CA LYS A 261 -16.62 7.31 12.93
C LYS A 261 -16.01 5.91 12.90
N THR A 262 -16.84 4.87 12.79
CA THR A 262 -16.39 3.46 12.76
C THR A 262 -15.61 3.14 11.48
N LEU A 263 -16.12 3.61 10.34
CA LEU A 263 -15.49 3.37 9.04
C LEU A 263 -14.11 4.03 8.91
N SER A 264 -13.91 5.20 9.53
CA SER A 264 -12.63 5.91 9.57
C SER A 264 -11.60 5.13 10.38
N ARG A 265 -12.01 4.49 11.48
CA ARG A 265 -11.12 3.62 12.26
C ARG A 265 -10.66 2.44 11.42
N MET A 266 -11.61 1.73 10.80
CA MET A 266 -11.31 0.62 9.88
C MET A 266 -10.40 1.05 8.73
N ALA A 267 -10.67 2.21 8.12
CA ALA A 267 -9.87 2.73 7.04
C ALA A 267 -8.45 3.10 7.48
N CYS A 268 -8.27 3.73 8.64
CA CYS A 268 -6.94 4.00 9.18
C CYS A 268 -6.16 2.70 9.43
N ASP A 269 -6.79 1.69 10.01
CA ASP A 269 -6.13 0.41 10.29
C ASP A 269 -5.70 -0.31 9.01
N VAL A 270 -6.58 -0.35 7.98
CA VAL A 270 -6.28 -0.97 6.68
C VAL A 270 -5.23 -0.18 5.89
N LEU A 271 -5.38 1.15 5.78
CA LEU A 271 -4.52 2.00 4.95
C LEU A 271 -3.11 2.17 5.52
N SER A 272 -2.94 1.94 6.83
CA SER A 272 -1.63 1.99 7.49
C SER A 272 -0.77 0.76 7.18
N ILE A 273 -1.34 -0.29 6.56
CA ILE A 273 -0.59 -1.50 6.21
C ILE A 273 0.34 -1.18 5.03
N PRO A 274 1.68 -1.32 5.21
CA PRO A 274 2.60 -1.18 4.10
C PRO A 274 2.46 -2.38 3.17
N ILE A 275 2.36 -2.14 1.86
CA ILE A 275 2.19 -3.22 0.88
C ILE A 275 3.50 -3.97 0.58
N THR A 276 4.64 -3.39 0.97
CA THR A 276 5.97 -3.99 0.78
C THR A 276 6.75 -4.07 2.10
N THR A 277 7.66 -5.03 2.18
CA THR A 277 8.62 -5.17 3.29
C THR A 277 9.79 -4.20 3.19
N VAL A 278 9.85 -3.34 2.17
CA VAL A 278 11.01 -2.49 1.90
C VAL A 278 11.27 -1.49 3.04
N ALA A 279 10.21 -0.99 3.68
CA ALA A 279 10.34 -0.11 4.84
C ALA A 279 10.99 -0.82 6.04
N SER A 280 10.61 -2.07 6.31
CA SER A 280 11.22 -2.86 7.38
C SER A 280 12.64 -3.28 7.01
N GLU A 281 12.91 -3.72 5.78
CA GLU A 281 14.25 -4.02 5.28
C GLU A 281 15.20 -2.81 5.34
N SER A 282 14.69 -1.61 5.01
CA SER A 282 15.47 -0.38 5.13
C SER A 282 15.79 -0.06 6.59
N THR A 283 14.90 -0.39 7.51
CA THR A 283 15.13 -0.22 8.96
C THR A 283 16.21 -1.20 9.43
N PHE A 284 16.09 -2.49 9.07
CA PHE A 284 17.10 -3.51 9.38
C PHE A 284 18.45 -3.28 8.69
N SER A 285 18.46 -2.66 7.51
CA SER A 285 19.70 -2.28 6.81
C SER A 285 20.36 -1.05 7.44
N ALA A 286 19.57 -0.14 8.03
CA ALA A 286 20.09 0.97 8.82
C ALA A 286 20.66 0.51 10.17
N ASP A 287 20.25 -0.66 10.65
CA ASP A 287 20.70 -1.30 11.88
C ASP A 287 22.20 -1.66 11.87
N GLY A 288 22.85 -1.74 10.70
CA GLY A 288 24.31 -1.81 10.62
C GLY A 288 25.05 -0.59 11.18
N ARG A 289 24.33 0.46 11.62
CA ARG A 289 24.85 1.61 12.36
C ARG A 289 24.53 1.60 13.85
N VAL A 290 23.56 0.81 14.29
CA VAL A 290 23.18 0.65 15.71
C VAL A 290 23.84 -0.61 16.28
N ILE A 291 23.91 -1.67 15.49
CA ILE A 291 24.71 -2.88 15.73
C ILE A 291 26.08 -2.67 15.06
N ASP A 292 27.06 -2.26 15.85
CA ASP A 292 28.44 -2.10 15.38
C ASP A 292 29.02 -3.46 14.88
N PRO A 293 29.77 -3.50 13.75
CA PRO A 293 30.44 -4.71 13.27
C PRO A 293 31.33 -5.41 14.29
N ARG A 294 31.81 -4.67 15.31
CA ARG A 294 32.62 -5.14 16.44
C ARG A 294 31.82 -5.87 17.51
N ARG A 295 30.51 -6.11 17.30
CA ARG A 295 29.66 -7.01 18.10
C ARG A 295 29.74 -6.77 19.61
N THR A 296 29.61 -5.53 20.07
CA THR A 296 29.16 -5.35 21.46
C THR A 296 27.71 -5.82 21.51
N SER A 297 27.48 -6.99 22.11
CA SER A 297 26.16 -7.61 22.18
C SER A 297 25.20 -6.74 22.98
N LEU A 298 24.42 -5.90 22.31
CA LEU A 298 23.25 -5.27 22.90
C LEU A 298 22.16 -6.33 23.07
N SER A 299 21.40 -6.24 24.16
CA SER A 299 20.21 -7.09 24.31
C SER A 299 19.18 -6.75 23.24
N VAL A 300 18.34 -7.71 22.86
CA VAL A 300 17.24 -7.51 21.89
C VAL A 300 16.35 -6.33 22.30
N ASN A 301 16.04 -6.22 23.60
CA ASN A 301 15.24 -5.11 24.14
C ASN A 301 15.93 -3.75 23.98
N THR A 302 17.26 -3.70 24.16
CA THR A 302 18.03 -2.46 24.00
C THR A 302 18.06 -2.02 22.54
N VAL A 303 18.25 -2.96 21.60
CA VAL A 303 18.20 -2.67 20.16
C VAL A 303 16.82 -2.16 19.77
N GLN A 304 15.75 -2.82 20.21
CA GLN A 304 14.38 -2.38 19.97
C GLN A 304 14.15 -0.96 20.51
N MET A 305 14.52 -0.68 21.76
CA MET A 305 14.37 0.64 22.35
C MET A 305 15.13 1.73 21.59
N LEU A 306 16.37 1.46 21.16
CA LEU A 306 17.18 2.42 20.39
C LEU A 306 16.58 2.70 19.01
N LEU A 307 16.06 1.67 18.34
CA LEU A 307 15.39 1.81 17.05
C LEU A 307 14.09 2.63 17.20
N CYS A 308 13.24 2.29 18.18
CA CYS A 308 12.01 3.04 18.48
C CYS A 308 12.30 4.50 18.82
N ALA A 309 13.19 4.74 19.79
CA ALA A 309 13.51 6.09 20.27
C ALA A 309 14.14 6.93 19.16
N GLY A 310 15.05 6.35 18.37
CA GLY A 310 15.66 7.02 17.24
C GLY A 310 14.63 7.47 16.20
N ASP A 311 13.61 6.66 15.95
CA ASP A 311 12.52 7.02 15.05
C ASP A 311 11.60 8.09 15.62
N TRP A 312 11.15 7.93 16.87
CA TRP A 312 10.30 8.91 17.54
C TRP A 312 10.97 10.29 17.61
N LEU A 313 12.26 10.34 17.92
CA LEU A 313 13.02 11.59 17.93
C LEU A 313 13.07 12.23 16.52
N ARG A 314 13.31 11.44 15.47
CA ARG A 314 13.28 11.97 14.09
C ARG A 314 11.91 12.51 13.71
N SER A 315 10.84 11.83 14.12
CA SER A 315 9.46 12.28 13.91
C SER A 315 9.18 13.58 14.66
N HIS A 316 9.56 13.66 15.94
CA HIS A 316 9.32 14.83 16.79
C HIS A 316 10.04 16.09 16.30
N TYR A 317 11.27 15.94 15.79
CA TYR A 317 12.10 17.05 15.31
C TYR A 317 12.04 17.28 13.79
N ASP A 318 11.10 16.63 13.07
CA ASP A 318 11.00 16.62 11.59
C ASP A 318 12.34 16.44 10.86
N ILE A 319 13.19 15.56 11.39
CA ILE A 319 14.49 15.25 10.78
C ILE A 319 14.26 14.35 9.58
N LYS A 320 14.37 14.90 8.37
CA LYS A 320 14.21 14.17 7.10
C LYS A 320 15.47 13.34 6.79
N GLY A 321 15.34 12.01 6.73
CA GLY A 321 16.44 11.05 6.48
C GLY A 321 15.98 9.58 6.42
N LYS A 322 16.84 8.67 5.91
CA LYS A 322 16.47 7.26 5.66
C LYS A 322 16.18 6.48 6.94
N ALA A 323 15.04 5.78 6.90
CA ALA A 323 14.37 4.99 7.94
C ALA A 323 13.51 5.84 8.91
N ARG A 324 12.21 5.88 8.58
CA ARG A 324 11.13 6.11 9.54
C ARG A 324 10.50 4.75 9.87
N LEU A 325 10.43 4.40 11.15
CA LEU A 325 9.68 3.27 11.70
C LEU A 325 8.21 3.68 11.86
N SER A 326 7.49 3.84 10.76
CA SER A 326 6.02 3.92 10.81
C SER A 326 5.35 2.57 11.18
N VAL A 327 6.06 1.64 11.84
CA VAL A 327 5.61 0.24 12.02
C VAL A 327 5.38 -0.17 13.48
N ILE A 328 5.60 0.68 14.50
CA ILE A 328 5.50 0.24 15.91
C ILE A 328 4.19 0.66 16.60
N PHE A 329 3.07 0.66 15.88
CA PHE A 329 1.75 0.60 16.52
C PHE A 329 0.89 -0.56 16.01
N VAL A 330 1.52 -1.58 15.44
CA VAL A 330 0.83 -2.71 14.84
C VAL A 330 1.42 -4.03 15.39
N SER A 331 1.46 -4.18 16.72
CA SER A 331 1.70 -5.50 17.33
C SER A 331 0.40 -6.12 17.84
N TYR A 332 -0.47 -5.39 18.52
CA TYR A 332 -1.75 -5.94 19.00
C TYR A 332 -2.89 -5.79 17.99
N THR A 333 -3.07 -4.61 17.40
CA THR A 333 -4.08 -4.39 16.36
C THR A 333 -3.72 -5.10 15.05
N PHE A 334 -2.45 -5.26 14.69
CA PHE A 334 -2.06 -6.02 13.48
C PHE A 334 -2.28 -7.51 13.64
N LEU A 335 -1.87 -8.09 14.78
CA LEU A 335 -2.07 -9.52 15.02
C LEU A 335 -3.56 -9.82 15.18
N HIS A 336 -4.33 -8.93 15.83
CA HIS A 336 -5.78 -9.06 15.92
C HIS A 336 -6.46 -8.85 14.56
N PHE A 337 -6.02 -7.88 13.76
CA PHE A 337 -6.53 -7.63 12.41
C PHE A 337 -6.16 -8.75 11.45
N MET A 338 -4.93 -9.25 11.47
CA MET A 338 -4.48 -10.40 10.67
C MET A 338 -5.15 -11.70 11.15
N SER A 339 -5.40 -11.86 12.45
CA SER A 339 -6.16 -12.99 13.00
C SER A 339 -7.63 -12.94 12.57
N ASN A 340 -8.27 -11.77 12.64
CA ASN A 340 -9.65 -11.59 12.16
C ASN A 340 -9.73 -11.76 10.64
N MET A 341 -8.82 -11.15 9.88
CA MET A 341 -8.74 -11.34 8.43
C MET A 341 -8.53 -12.81 8.09
N CYS A 342 -7.58 -13.50 8.73
CA CYS A 342 -7.38 -14.94 8.53
C CYS A 342 -8.62 -15.77 8.92
N SER A 343 -9.41 -15.37 9.92
CA SER A 343 -10.68 -16.01 10.26
C SER A 343 -11.72 -15.79 9.14
N ILE A 344 -11.90 -14.54 8.69
CA ILE A 344 -12.80 -14.18 7.59
C ILE A 344 -12.44 -14.94 6.30
N PHE A 345 -11.14 -15.09 6.01
CA PHE A 345 -10.66 -15.80 4.82
C PHE A 345 -10.79 -17.33 4.94
N LYS A 346 -10.56 -17.90 6.13
CA LYS A 346 -10.76 -19.35 6.37
C LYS A 346 -12.22 -19.76 6.32
N ASP A 347 -13.12 -18.96 6.91
CA ASP A 347 -14.56 -19.25 6.89
C ASP A 347 -15.16 -19.19 5.48
N LYS A 348 -14.50 -18.50 4.54
CA LYS A 348 -14.91 -18.45 3.14
C LYS A 348 -14.39 -19.65 2.34
N GLU A 349 -13.13 -20.04 2.52
CA GLU A 349 -12.56 -21.28 1.93
C GLU A 349 -13.30 -22.54 2.42
N ASP A 350 -13.68 -22.59 3.71
CA ASP A 350 -14.42 -23.72 4.30
C ASP A 350 -15.90 -23.79 3.89
N LYS A 351 -16.47 -22.69 3.37
CA LYS A 351 -17.84 -22.65 2.81
C LYS A 351 -17.85 -23.00 1.32
N GLU A 352 -16.91 -22.45 0.55
CA GLU A 352 -16.74 -22.82 -0.86
C GLU A 352 -16.32 -24.31 -1.00
N GLY A 353 -15.50 -24.84 -0.09
CA GLY A 353 -15.16 -26.27 -0.06
C GLY A 353 -16.36 -27.18 0.25
N ARG A 354 -17.31 -26.74 1.09
CA ARG A 354 -18.52 -27.51 1.44
C ARG A 354 -19.61 -27.43 0.38
N GLU A 355 -19.79 -26.29 -0.29
CA GLU A 355 -20.72 -26.19 -1.43
C GLU A 355 -20.25 -27.01 -2.63
N VAL A 356 -18.93 -27.10 -2.86
CA VAL A 356 -18.37 -27.96 -3.92
C VAL A 356 -18.50 -29.46 -3.59
N GLU A 357 -18.49 -29.84 -2.30
CA GLU A 357 -18.77 -31.23 -1.89
C GLU A 357 -20.27 -31.57 -1.96
N GLU A 358 -21.19 -30.66 -1.63
CA GLU A 358 -22.64 -30.91 -1.74
C GLU A 358 -23.14 -30.95 -3.21
N ILE A 359 -22.55 -30.16 -4.12
CA ILE A 359 -22.88 -30.19 -5.55
C ILE A 359 -22.36 -31.47 -6.24
N ASN A 360 -21.37 -32.16 -5.66
CA ASN A 360 -20.86 -33.44 -6.16
C ASN A 360 -21.54 -34.67 -5.51
N LEU A 361 -22.49 -34.47 -4.60
CA LEU A 361 -23.22 -35.53 -3.88
C LEU A 361 -24.75 -35.53 -4.11
N THR A 362 -25.24 -34.74 -5.08
CA THR A 362 -26.60 -34.84 -5.65
C THR A 362 -26.54 -35.01 -7.15
#